data_AF-A0A1H5UN90-F1
#
_entry.id   AF-A0A1H5UN90-F1
#
_cell.length_a   1.000
_cell.length_b   1.000
_cell.length_c   1.000
_cell.angle_alpha   90.00
_cell.angle_beta   90.00
_cell.angle_gamma   90.00
#
_symmetry.space_group_name_H-M   'P 1'
#
loop_
_entity.id
_entity.type
_entity.pdbx_description
1 polymer ?
#
loop_
_entity_poly.entity_id
_entity_poly.type
_entity_poly.pdbx_seq_one_letter_code
_entity_poly.pdbx_strand_id
1 'polypeptide(L)'
;MLPKAAYGYIQSKQRYASQQEILDVARGYRARHLPADVMVVNWFYFTKMGQMDMDPLRWPDPKAMNAELHKMGFESMISVWPRFVPEDRYYQTLLERGWFEHLADGTPTMGLPYDRAGSEIDTTNPNAARWYWDRIRENFIAKGFDSIWADETEPDLPPNGSYLTVGPGTEYFNVYPYFHTKAIYDGFRLRADSTLAGFADSKASWGVLLYCSPSSFQAVGDCVRSLPGHRRCFRIPA
;
A
#
# COMPACT_ATOMS: atom_id res chain seq x y z
N MET A 1 3.93 -5.62 -19.06
CA MET A 1 4.80 -6.54 -18.31
C MET A 1 5.20 -5.89 -17.01
N LEU A 2 5.41 -6.67 -15.94
CA LEU A 2 5.92 -6.13 -14.67
C LEU A 2 7.39 -5.71 -14.81
N PRO A 3 7.89 -4.87 -13.89
CA PRO A 3 9.31 -4.59 -13.80
C PRO A 3 10.19 -5.82 -13.63
N LYS A 4 11.45 -5.72 -14.04
CA LYS A 4 12.40 -6.84 -13.95
C LYS A 4 12.61 -7.30 -12.50
N ALA A 5 12.76 -6.38 -11.56
CA ALA A 5 12.99 -6.69 -10.14
C ALA A 5 11.82 -7.46 -9.49
N ALA A 6 10.60 -7.32 -10.01
CA ALA A 6 9.43 -8.05 -9.52
C ALA A 6 9.53 -9.57 -9.75
N TYR A 7 10.42 -10.02 -10.65
CA TYR A 7 10.73 -11.44 -10.88
C TYR A 7 11.92 -11.93 -10.04
N GLY A 8 12.57 -11.03 -9.30
CA GLY A 8 13.68 -11.31 -8.42
C GLY A 8 13.27 -11.78 -7.04
N TYR A 9 14.25 -12.02 -6.17
CA TYR A 9 13.96 -12.37 -4.78
C TYR A 9 13.59 -11.11 -3.98
N ILE A 10 12.41 -11.16 -3.34
CA ILE A 10 11.88 -10.09 -2.50
C ILE A 10 12.19 -10.43 -1.03
N GLN A 11 13.11 -9.68 -0.45
CA GLN A 11 13.51 -9.84 0.95
C GLN A 11 12.58 -9.01 1.84
N SER A 12 11.82 -9.72 2.69
CA SER A 12 10.91 -9.13 3.66
C SER A 12 11.08 -9.75 5.05
N LYS A 13 10.74 -8.97 6.07
CA LYS A 13 10.53 -9.40 7.45
C LYS A 13 9.19 -8.83 7.89
N GLN A 14 8.62 -9.38 8.96
CA GLN A 14 7.48 -8.73 9.62
C GLN A 14 7.82 -7.29 10.00
N ARG A 15 9.08 -7.01 10.36
CA ARG A 15 9.56 -5.66 10.64
C ARG A 15 11.09 -5.56 10.52
N TYR A 16 11.55 -4.48 9.89
CA TYR A 16 12.86 -3.87 10.16
C TYR A 16 12.64 -2.75 11.18
N ALA A 17 13.44 -2.72 12.24
CA ALA A 17 13.30 -1.77 13.33
C ALA A 17 13.88 -0.38 13.00
N SER A 18 14.80 -0.29 12.03
CA SER A 18 15.46 0.96 11.63
C SER A 18 16.01 0.92 10.21
N GLN A 19 16.35 2.11 9.72
CA GLN A 19 17.11 2.34 8.48
C GLN A 19 18.46 1.60 8.49
N GLN A 20 19.15 1.56 9.63
CA GLN A 20 20.44 0.87 9.71
C GLN A 20 20.28 -0.65 9.55
N GLU A 21 19.23 -1.23 10.15
CA GLU A 21 19.00 -2.68 10.05
C GLU A 21 18.74 -3.13 8.60
N ILE A 22 17.90 -2.41 7.85
CA ILE A 22 17.62 -2.78 6.46
C ILE A 22 18.86 -2.65 5.56
N LEU A 23 19.69 -1.63 5.79
CA LEU A 23 20.95 -1.45 5.07
C LEU A 23 21.96 -2.55 5.41
N ASP A 24 22.07 -2.95 6.67
CA ASP A 24 22.96 -4.03 7.10
C ASP A 24 22.55 -5.37 6.52
N VAL A 25 21.24 -5.64 6.42
CA VAL A 25 20.72 -6.83 5.75
C VAL A 25 21.06 -6.81 4.26
N ALA A 26 20.81 -5.69 3.57
CA ALA A 26 21.12 -5.53 2.15
C ALA A 26 22.63 -5.71 1.85
N ARG A 27 23.51 -5.08 2.66
CA ARG A 27 24.96 -5.30 2.60
C ARG A 27 25.32 -6.75 2.88
N GLY A 28 24.62 -7.40 3.81
CA GLY A 28 24.79 -8.81 4.14
C GLY A 28 24.51 -9.76 2.97
N TYR A 29 23.48 -9.47 2.17
CA TYR A 29 23.20 -10.16 0.91
C TYR A 29 24.36 -10.02 -0.08
N ARG A 30 24.85 -8.78 -0.28
CA ARG A 30 25.96 -8.51 -1.20
C ARG A 30 27.27 -9.15 -0.76
N ALA A 31 27.60 -9.09 0.52
CA ALA A 31 28.81 -9.71 1.08
C ALA A 31 28.81 -11.25 0.95
N ARG A 32 27.63 -11.88 0.92
CA ARG A 32 27.47 -13.33 0.77
C ARG A 32 27.22 -13.78 -0.67
N HIS A 33 27.25 -12.86 -1.63
CA HIS A 33 26.93 -13.10 -3.03
C HIS A 33 25.54 -13.76 -3.24
N LEU A 34 24.56 -13.38 -2.42
CA LEU A 34 23.20 -13.89 -2.53
C LEU A 34 22.33 -12.97 -3.41
N PRO A 35 21.51 -13.53 -4.32
CA PRO A 35 20.61 -12.75 -5.15
C PRO A 35 19.44 -12.23 -4.32
N ALA A 36 19.15 -10.94 -4.49
CA ALA A 36 17.97 -10.27 -3.96
C ALA A 36 17.84 -8.93 -4.68
N ASP A 37 16.61 -8.60 -5.04
CA ASP A 37 16.28 -7.48 -5.94
C ASP A 37 15.40 -6.44 -5.25
N VAL A 38 14.58 -6.83 -4.26
CA VAL A 38 13.67 -5.91 -3.55
C VAL A 38 13.84 -6.04 -2.05
N MET A 39 13.96 -4.90 -1.36
CA MET A 39 13.95 -4.80 0.10
C MET A 39 12.63 -4.19 0.59
N VAL A 40 11.91 -4.88 1.48
CA VAL A 40 10.58 -4.47 1.93
C VAL A 40 10.62 -3.78 3.30
N VAL A 41 10.18 -2.52 3.37
CA VAL A 41 9.85 -1.84 4.62
C VAL A 41 8.40 -2.14 4.99
N ASN A 42 8.21 -3.07 5.92
CA ASN A 42 6.89 -3.47 6.44
C ASN A 42 6.43 -2.55 7.60
N TRP A 43 5.28 -2.81 8.22
CA TRP A 43 4.62 -1.98 9.24
C TRP A 43 5.50 -1.59 10.46
N PHE A 44 5.09 -0.53 11.17
CA PHE A 44 5.79 0.16 12.28
C PHE A 44 7.01 1.03 11.93
N TYR A 45 7.10 1.51 10.69
CA TYR A 45 8.03 2.61 10.36
C TYR A 45 7.51 3.98 10.79
N PHE A 46 6.19 4.15 10.93
CA PHE A 46 5.50 5.40 11.23
C PHE A 46 5.43 5.70 12.74
N THR A 47 5.17 6.96 13.09
CA THR A 47 5.00 7.38 14.49
C THR A 47 3.63 7.02 15.05
N LYS A 48 2.57 7.11 14.21
CA LYS A 48 1.21 6.64 14.49
C LYS A 48 0.60 6.07 13.20
N MET A 49 -0.36 5.16 13.33
CA MET A 49 -1.11 4.65 12.18
C MET A 49 -1.76 5.82 11.42
N GLY A 50 -1.83 5.76 10.09
CA GLY A 50 -2.38 6.85 9.27
C GLY A 50 -1.51 8.10 9.10
N GLN A 51 -0.47 8.31 9.91
CA GLN A 51 0.42 9.47 9.75
C GLN A 51 1.14 9.48 8.40
N MET A 52 1.41 8.30 7.84
CA MET A 52 2.23 8.12 6.64
C MET A 52 3.58 8.86 6.75
N ASP A 53 4.17 8.87 7.94
CA ASP A 53 5.52 9.38 8.17
C ASP A 53 6.48 8.21 8.38
N MET A 54 7.78 8.51 8.41
CA MET A 54 8.78 7.55 8.88
C MET A 54 9.42 8.18 10.11
N ASP A 55 9.36 7.47 11.25
CA ASP A 55 9.86 7.94 12.54
C ASP A 55 11.34 8.36 12.41
N PRO A 56 11.67 9.66 12.55
CA PRO A 56 13.02 10.16 12.29
C PRO A 56 14.06 9.61 13.27
N LEU A 57 13.64 9.07 14.43
CA LEU A 57 14.57 8.40 15.36
C LEU A 57 15.05 7.06 14.83
N ARG A 58 14.25 6.38 14.00
CA ARG A 58 14.54 5.06 13.43
C ARG A 58 14.91 5.11 11.95
N TRP A 59 14.37 6.09 11.23
CA TRP A 59 14.47 6.30 9.79
C TRP A 59 14.88 7.75 9.51
N PRO A 60 16.09 8.17 9.94
CA PRO A 60 16.50 9.57 9.92
C PRO A 60 16.62 10.16 8.51
N ASP A 61 16.95 9.34 7.51
CA ASP A 61 17.05 9.79 6.11
C ASP A 61 16.64 8.66 5.14
N PRO A 62 15.33 8.47 4.91
CA PRO A 62 14.83 7.46 4.00
C PRO A 62 15.29 7.68 2.55
N LYS A 63 15.59 8.93 2.17
CA LYS A 63 16.08 9.25 0.83
C LYS A 63 17.49 8.76 0.63
N ALA A 64 18.39 9.00 1.59
CA ALA A 64 19.74 8.45 1.56
C ALA A 64 19.74 6.93 1.66
N MET A 65 18.86 6.35 2.47
CA MET A 65 18.66 4.90 2.57
C MET A 65 18.33 4.28 1.20
N ASN A 66 17.30 4.79 0.52
CA ASN A 66 16.91 4.28 -0.80
C ASN A 66 18.04 4.48 -1.83
N ALA A 67 18.71 5.62 -1.82
CA ALA A 67 19.86 5.84 -2.71
C ALA A 67 21.01 4.84 -2.46
N GLU A 68 21.24 4.41 -1.22
CA GLU A 68 22.23 3.37 -0.92
C GLU A 68 21.76 1.98 -1.36
N LEU A 69 20.49 1.64 -1.15
CA LEU A 69 19.88 0.41 -1.66
C LEU A 69 20.01 0.32 -3.18
N HIS A 70 19.68 1.39 -3.89
CA HIS A 70 19.82 1.48 -5.35
C HIS A 70 21.27 1.33 -5.82
N LYS A 71 22.24 1.91 -5.12
CA LYS A 71 23.68 1.71 -5.42
C LYS A 71 24.11 0.25 -5.30
N MET A 72 23.48 -0.50 -4.41
CA MET A 72 23.67 -1.94 -4.27
C MET A 72 22.81 -2.75 -5.27
N GLY A 73 22.00 -2.10 -6.12
CA GLY A 73 21.13 -2.76 -7.08
C GLY A 73 19.87 -3.37 -6.47
N PHE A 74 19.42 -2.87 -5.31
CA PHE A 74 18.10 -3.20 -4.76
C PHE A 74 17.11 -2.09 -5.09
N GLU A 75 15.89 -2.49 -5.46
CA GLU A 75 14.70 -1.64 -5.34
C GLU A 75 14.14 -1.74 -3.91
N SER A 76 13.28 -0.79 -3.52
CA SER A 76 12.59 -0.81 -2.24
C SER A 76 11.07 -0.75 -2.38
N MET A 77 10.40 -1.48 -1.50
CA MET A 77 8.95 -1.53 -1.38
C MET A 77 8.54 -1.10 0.02
N ILE A 78 7.44 -0.36 0.16
CA ILE A 78 6.91 0.01 1.47
C ILE A 78 5.45 -0.42 1.63
N SER A 79 5.11 -1.01 2.78
CA SER A 79 3.74 -1.34 3.15
C SER A 79 2.95 -0.08 3.53
N VAL A 80 1.76 0.08 3.00
CA VAL A 80 0.85 1.19 3.30
C VAL A 80 -0.52 0.63 3.62
N TRP A 81 -0.99 0.95 4.83
CA TRP A 81 -2.29 0.54 5.35
C TRP A 81 -3.30 1.68 5.16
N PRO A 82 -4.55 1.40 4.74
CA PRO A 82 -5.60 2.40 4.55
C PRO A 82 -6.28 2.82 5.87
N ARG A 83 -5.55 2.76 7.00
CA ARG A 83 -6.08 2.91 8.36
C ARG A 83 -5.57 4.20 9.02
N PHE A 84 -6.42 4.91 9.75
CA PHE A 84 -6.13 6.23 10.33
C PHE A 84 -6.67 6.34 11.75
N VAL A 85 -5.83 6.71 12.72
CA VAL A 85 -6.26 6.90 14.12
C VAL A 85 -6.61 8.36 14.41
N PRO A 86 -7.53 8.64 15.34
CA PRO A 86 -7.95 10.02 15.66
C PRO A 86 -6.80 10.98 15.99
N GLU A 87 -5.69 10.47 16.53
CA GLU A 87 -4.52 11.25 16.90
C GLU A 87 -3.54 11.49 15.75
N ASP A 88 -3.82 10.97 14.55
CA ASP A 88 -3.01 11.21 13.38
C ASP A 88 -3.26 12.59 12.73
N ARG A 89 -2.34 13.04 11.87
CA ARG A 89 -2.38 14.40 11.29
C ARG A 89 -3.43 14.57 10.19
N TYR A 90 -3.95 13.47 9.66
CA TYR A 90 -4.87 13.45 8.52
C TYR A 90 -6.30 13.09 8.93
N TYR A 91 -6.50 12.41 10.07
CA TYR A 91 -7.80 11.92 10.50
C TYR A 91 -8.89 12.99 10.46
N GLN A 92 -8.63 14.17 11.05
CA GLN A 92 -9.61 15.26 11.07
C GLN A 92 -9.99 15.74 9.66
N THR A 93 -9.04 15.79 8.72
CA THR A 93 -9.31 16.17 7.32
C THR A 93 -10.16 15.12 6.62
N LEU A 94 -9.92 13.83 6.88
CA LEU A 94 -10.69 12.72 6.31
C LEU A 94 -12.11 12.68 6.88
N LEU A 95 -12.24 12.92 8.19
CA LEU A 95 -13.51 13.02 8.90
C LEU A 95 -14.38 14.15 8.32
N GLU A 96 -13.84 15.36 8.23
CA GLU A 96 -14.56 16.54 7.71
C GLU A 96 -15.03 16.38 6.26
N ARG A 97 -14.31 15.55 5.49
CA ARG A 97 -14.65 15.28 4.08
C ARG A 97 -15.56 14.07 3.89
N GLY A 98 -15.88 13.34 4.96
CA GLY A 98 -16.67 12.11 4.89
C GLY A 98 -15.98 11.04 4.04
N TRP A 99 -14.66 10.88 4.20
CA TRP A 99 -13.84 9.96 3.41
C TRP A 99 -13.49 8.67 4.13
N PHE A 100 -14.14 8.39 5.26
CA PHE A 100 -14.00 7.10 5.93
C PHE A 100 -15.15 6.18 5.56
N GLU A 101 -14.90 4.87 5.62
CA GLU A 101 -15.97 3.91 5.85
C GLU A 101 -16.77 4.34 7.09
N HIS A 102 -18.09 4.33 6.99
CA HIS A 102 -18.95 4.93 8.01
C HIS A 102 -20.23 4.13 8.26
N LEU A 103 -20.83 4.31 9.43
CA LEU A 103 -22.16 3.81 9.77
C LEU A 103 -23.25 4.60 9.04
N ALA A 104 -24.50 4.14 9.13
CA ALA A 104 -25.65 4.79 8.46
C ALA A 104 -25.85 6.26 8.85
N ASP A 105 -25.40 6.69 10.02
CA ASP A 105 -25.48 8.08 10.50
C ASP A 105 -24.27 8.94 10.09
N GLY A 106 -23.32 8.38 9.35
CA GLY A 106 -22.10 9.06 8.90
C GLY A 106 -20.93 9.00 9.89
N THR A 107 -21.10 8.38 11.05
CA THR A 107 -20.00 8.17 12.01
C THR A 107 -18.97 7.20 11.41
N PRO A 108 -17.66 7.53 11.37
CA PRO A 108 -16.65 6.60 10.88
C PRO A 108 -16.65 5.29 11.65
N THR A 109 -16.49 4.18 10.93
CA THR A 109 -16.30 2.88 11.54
C THR A 109 -14.92 2.88 12.19
N MET A 110 -14.90 2.71 13.52
CA MET A 110 -13.66 2.67 14.29
C MET A 110 -13.07 1.26 14.28
N GLY A 111 -11.75 1.20 14.41
CA GLY A 111 -10.99 -0.02 14.63
C GLY A 111 -11.46 -0.79 15.86
N LEU A 112 -11.09 -2.07 15.92
CA LEU A 112 -11.35 -2.90 17.08
C LEU A 112 -10.60 -2.32 18.30
N PRO A 113 -11.17 -2.40 19.53
CA PRO A 113 -10.55 -1.79 20.72
C PRO A 113 -9.08 -2.18 20.98
N TYR A 114 -8.64 -3.31 20.43
CA TYR A 114 -7.30 -3.85 20.57
C TYR A 114 -6.38 -3.64 19.36
N ASP A 115 -6.91 -3.28 18.18
CA ASP A 115 -6.10 -3.13 16.95
C ASP A 115 -5.30 -1.81 16.94
N ARG A 116 -5.86 -0.77 17.58
CA ARG A 116 -5.32 0.60 17.58
C ARG A 116 -4.97 1.11 16.17
N ALA A 117 -5.72 0.66 15.16
CA ALA A 117 -5.51 0.99 13.75
C ALA A 117 -6.44 2.10 13.25
N GLY A 118 -7.59 2.30 13.91
CA GLY A 118 -8.49 3.44 13.67
C GLY A 118 -9.49 3.20 12.54
N SER A 119 -9.84 4.22 11.75
CA SER A 119 -10.84 4.14 10.68
C SER A 119 -10.23 3.92 9.31
N GLU A 120 -11.03 3.33 8.44
CA GLU A 120 -10.64 2.91 7.09
C GLU A 120 -10.97 3.99 6.05
N ILE A 121 -10.01 4.43 5.24
CA ILE A 121 -10.28 5.41 4.16
C ILE A 121 -11.07 4.77 3.01
N ASP A 122 -12.11 5.45 2.55
CA ASP A 122 -12.95 5.02 1.45
C ASP A 122 -12.44 5.54 0.10
N THR A 123 -11.55 4.77 -0.56
CA THR A 123 -11.08 5.10 -1.91
C THR A 123 -12.07 4.76 -3.03
N THR A 124 -13.27 4.28 -2.69
CA THR A 124 -14.37 4.23 -3.68
C THR A 124 -14.87 5.65 -4.01
N ASN A 125 -14.61 6.61 -3.11
CA ASN A 125 -14.70 8.02 -3.40
C ASN A 125 -13.50 8.49 -4.26
N PRO A 126 -13.73 9.03 -5.47
CA PRO A 126 -12.63 9.41 -6.36
C PRO A 126 -11.78 10.58 -5.82
N ASN A 127 -12.32 11.43 -4.95
CA ASN A 127 -11.53 12.49 -4.31
C ASN A 127 -10.63 11.93 -3.21
N ALA A 128 -11.14 10.98 -2.40
CA ALA A 128 -10.34 10.29 -1.39
C ALA A 128 -9.23 9.46 -2.04
N ALA A 129 -9.53 8.73 -3.11
CA ALA A 129 -8.55 7.97 -3.89
C ALA A 129 -7.38 8.83 -4.40
N ARG A 130 -7.70 10.00 -5.00
CA ARG A 130 -6.66 10.95 -5.45
C ARG A 130 -5.83 11.47 -4.29
N TRP A 131 -6.48 11.88 -3.22
CA TRP A 131 -5.79 12.41 -2.04
C TRP A 131 -4.87 11.35 -1.41
N TYR A 132 -5.35 10.11 -1.30
CA TYR A 132 -4.61 8.99 -0.72
C TYR A 132 -3.32 8.73 -1.51
N TRP A 133 -3.43 8.67 -2.84
CA TRP A 133 -2.26 8.59 -3.70
C TRP A 133 -1.31 9.79 -3.52
N ASP A 134 -1.82 11.01 -3.47
CA ASP A 134 -0.98 12.20 -3.31
C ASP A 134 -0.18 12.16 -2.00
N ARG A 135 -0.80 11.70 -0.89
CA ARG A 135 -0.08 11.51 0.38
C ARG A 135 0.95 10.40 0.31
N ILE A 136 0.64 9.25 -0.31
CA ILE A 136 1.61 8.16 -0.54
C ILE A 136 2.81 8.67 -1.34
N ARG A 137 2.53 9.42 -2.42
CA ARG A 137 3.55 9.98 -3.30
C ARG A 137 4.47 10.93 -2.55
N GLU A 138 3.89 11.89 -1.83
CA GLU A 138 4.65 12.90 -1.06
C GLU A 138 5.50 12.27 0.04
N ASN A 139 4.96 11.27 0.73
CA ASN A 139 5.62 10.70 1.90
C ASN A 139 6.57 9.54 1.60
N PHE A 140 6.40 8.83 0.49
CA PHE A 140 7.18 7.63 0.19
C PHE A 140 7.85 7.69 -1.18
N ILE A 141 7.10 7.87 -2.27
CA ILE A 141 7.67 7.87 -3.62
C ILE A 141 8.68 9.01 -3.79
N ALA A 142 8.39 10.20 -3.26
CA ALA A 142 9.31 11.33 -3.26
C ALA A 142 10.61 11.08 -2.45
N LYS A 143 10.62 10.08 -1.57
CA LYS A 143 11.79 9.63 -0.81
C LYS A 143 12.52 8.46 -1.49
N GLY A 144 12.13 8.09 -2.71
CA GLY A 144 12.84 7.09 -3.52
C GLY A 144 12.39 5.65 -3.32
N PHE A 145 11.21 5.40 -2.75
CA PHE A 145 10.61 4.07 -2.79
C PHE A 145 10.08 3.76 -4.20
N ASP A 146 10.33 2.54 -4.68
CA ASP A 146 10.00 2.12 -6.07
C ASP A 146 8.62 1.48 -6.17
N SER A 147 8.13 0.89 -5.08
CA SER A 147 6.86 0.15 -5.08
C SER A 147 6.10 0.27 -3.78
N ILE A 148 4.79 0.05 -3.86
CA ILE A 148 3.88 0.05 -2.72
C ILE A 148 3.35 -1.36 -2.52
N TRP A 149 3.43 -1.84 -1.28
CA TRP A 149 2.63 -2.95 -0.82
C TRP A 149 1.34 -2.37 -0.24
N ALA A 150 0.22 -2.56 -0.93
CA ALA A 150 -1.10 -2.17 -0.42
C ALA A 150 -1.59 -3.29 0.50
N ASP A 151 -1.61 -3.01 1.80
CA ASP A 151 -1.82 -3.99 2.86
C ASP A 151 -3.14 -3.70 3.57
N GLU A 152 -3.77 -4.72 4.15
CA GLU A 152 -5.09 -4.61 4.80
C GLU A 152 -6.17 -4.02 3.88
N THR A 153 -6.14 -4.39 2.60
CA THR A 153 -7.05 -3.86 1.57
C THR A 153 -8.22 -4.78 1.29
N GLU A 154 -8.50 -5.76 2.14
CA GLU A 154 -9.62 -6.68 2.07
C GLU A 154 -11.00 -6.01 2.01
N PRO A 155 -11.35 -5.01 2.84
CA PRO A 155 -10.67 -4.33 3.97
C PRO A 155 -10.50 -5.14 5.27
N ASP A 156 -9.51 -4.79 6.11
CA ASP A 156 -9.28 -5.39 7.44
C ASP A 156 -10.42 -5.11 8.43
N LEU A 157 -11.06 -3.93 8.33
CA LEU A 157 -12.39 -3.75 8.94
C LEU A 157 -13.46 -4.25 7.98
N PRO A 158 -14.12 -5.39 8.28
CA PRO A 158 -15.24 -5.82 7.45
C PRO A 158 -16.36 -4.79 7.62
N PRO A 159 -16.90 -4.23 6.53
CA PRO A 159 -17.89 -3.16 6.55
C PRO A 159 -19.30 -3.73 6.79
N ASN A 160 -19.42 -4.60 7.79
CA ASN A 160 -20.65 -5.27 8.18
C ASN A 160 -21.56 -4.29 8.93
N GLY A 161 -22.48 -3.68 8.19
CA GLY A 161 -23.33 -2.60 8.70
C GLY A 161 -22.76 -1.20 8.47
N SER A 162 -21.60 -1.11 7.81
CA SER A 162 -21.02 0.14 7.33
C SER A 162 -21.35 0.39 5.85
N TYR A 163 -21.00 1.58 5.39
CA TYR A 163 -21.20 2.08 4.04
C TYR A 163 -19.88 2.63 3.50
N LEU A 164 -19.70 2.44 2.20
CA LEU A 164 -18.74 3.12 1.36
C LEU A 164 -19.50 4.11 0.46
N THR A 165 -18.80 5.03 -0.18
CA THR A 165 -19.38 6.00 -1.14
C THR A 165 -20.15 5.30 -2.26
N VAL A 166 -19.71 4.11 -2.67
CA VAL A 166 -20.38 3.31 -3.72
C VAL A 166 -21.60 2.53 -3.23
N GLY A 167 -21.81 2.40 -1.91
CA GLY A 167 -22.99 1.73 -1.35
C GLY A 167 -22.73 0.93 -0.07
N PRO A 168 -23.68 0.07 0.33
CA PRO A 168 -23.57 -0.73 1.55
C PRO A 168 -22.35 -1.67 1.52
N GLY A 169 -21.61 -1.72 2.61
CA GLY A 169 -20.41 -2.55 2.74
C GLY A 169 -20.67 -4.04 2.49
N THR A 170 -21.84 -4.55 2.88
CA THR A 170 -22.24 -5.94 2.65
C THR A 170 -22.37 -6.31 1.16
N GLU A 171 -22.58 -5.33 0.28
CA GLU A 171 -22.64 -5.53 -1.17
C GLU A 171 -21.30 -5.24 -1.85
N TYR A 172 -20.58 -4.22 -1.35
CA TYR A 172 -19.37 -3.68 -1.97
C TYR A 172 -18.05 -4.05 -1.27
N PHE A 173 -18.07 -4.96 -0.30
CA PHE A 173 -16.88 -5.45 0.41
C PHE A 173 -15.74 -5.84 -0.55
N ASN A 174 -16.02 -6.75 -1.48
CA ASN A 174 -14.99 -7.31 -2.38
C ASN A 174 -14.50 -6.34 -3.46
N VAL A 175 -15.13 -5.16 -3.64
CA VAL A 175 -14.64 -4.16 -4.60
C VAL A 175 -13.62 -3.20 -3.99
N TYR A 176 -13.55 -3.14 -2.67
CA TYR A 176 -12.65 -2.24 -1.94
C TYR A 176 -11.16 -2.44 -2.30
N PRO A 177 -10.61 -3.67 -2.38
CA PRO A 177 -9.22 -3.87 -2.83
C PRO A 177 -8.98 -3.36 -4.24
N TYR A 178 -9.98 -3.49 -5.14
CA TYR A 178 -9.88 -2.98 -6.50
C TYR A 178 -9.73 -1.46 -6.54
N PHE A 179 -10.55 -0.71 -5.79
CA PHE A 179 -10.47 0.75 -5.75
C PHE A 179 -9.16 1.25 -5.15
N HIS A 180 -8.65 0.60 -4.10
CA HIS A 180 -7.35 0.90 -3.51
C HIS A 180 -6.20 0.68 -4.49
N THR A 181 -6.18 -0.49 -5.12
CA THR A 181 -5.18 -0.83 -6.14
C THR A 181 -5.23 0.15 -7.30
N LYS A 182 -6.44 0.47 -7.76
CA LYS A 182 -6.67 1.39 -8.86
C LYS A 182 -6.16 2.79 -8.54
N ALA A 183 -6.42 3.30 -7.34
CA ALA A 183 -5.94 4.62 -6.90
C ALA A 183 -4.40 4.72 -7.01
N ILE A 184 -3.70 3.68 -6.53
CA ILE A 184 -2.23 3.61 -6.58
C ILE A 184 -1.74 3.42 -8.03
N TYR A 185 -2.33 2.50 -8.77
CA TYR A 185 -1.97 2.20 -10.16
C TYR A 185 -2.13 3.41 -11.08
N ASP A 186 -3.31 4.05 -11.06
CA ASP A 186 -3.59 5.24 -11.85
C ASP A 186 -2.64 6.39 -11.46
N GLY A 187 -2.34 6.51 -10.16
CA GLY A 187 -1.37 7.47 -9.64
C GLY A 187 0.03 7.30 -10.23
N PHE A 188 0.54 6.06 -10.31
CA PHE A 188 1.80 5.77 -11.00
C PHE A 188 1.74 6.09 -12.50
N ARG A 189 0.60 5.80 -13.18
CA ARG A 189 0.46 6.00 -14.63
C ARG A 189 0.33 7.46 -15.07
N LEU A 190 -0.41 8.28 -14.33
CA LEU A 190 -0.56 9.71 -14.64
C LEU A 190 0.80 10.44 -14.71
N ARG A 191 1.81 9.91 -14.02
CA ARG A 191 3.19 10.41 -14.08
C ARG A 191 3.97 9.92 -15.31
N ALA A 192 3.69 8.71 -15.80
CA ALA A 192 4.36 8.18 -16.99
C ALA A 192 4.01 8.97 -18.26
N ASP A 193 2.80 9.54 -18.31
CA ASP A 193 2.28 10.26 -19.48
C ASP A 193 2.49 11.79 -19.42
N SER A 194 2.87 12.35 -18.26
CA SER A 194 3.10 13.80 -18.11
C SER A 194 4.56 14.18 -18.43
N THR A 195 4.77 14.66 -19.65
CA THR A 195 6.00 15.28 -20.17
C THR A 195 6.40 16.61 -19.47
N LEU A 196 5.84 16.91 -18.28
CA LEU A 196 5.95 18.21 -17.59
C LEU A 196 6.64 18.18 -16.22
N ALA A 197 7.34 17.09 -15.88
CA ALA A 197 8.29 17.11 -14.77
C ALA A 197 9.66 16.67 -15.30
N GLY A 198 10.71 17.47 -15.07
CA GLY A 198 12.10 17.22 -15.45
C GLY A 198 12.78 16.01 -14.79
N PHE A 199 12.02 14.96 -14.52
CA PHE A 199 12.44 13.62 -14.14
C PHE A 199 11.76 12.64 -15.12
N ALA A 200 12.20 12.65 -16.37
CA ALA A 200 11.98 11.54 -17.29
C ALA A 200 12.88 10.38 -16.83
N ASP A 201 12.47 9.69 -15.76
CA ASP A 201 13.18 8.51 -15.30
C ASP A 201 12.74 7.33 -16.17
N SER A 202 13.48 7.14 -17.26
CA SER A 202 13.36 6.06 -18.24
C SER A 202 13.56 4.64 -17.67
N LYS A 203 13.51 4.47 -16.35
CA LYS A 203 13.78 3.22 -15.64
C LYS A 203 12.83 2.92 -14.48
N ALA A 204 11.78 3.72 -14.28
CA ALA A 204 10.97 3.53 -13.09
C ALA A 204 10.05 2.29 -13.20
N SER A 205 10.47 1.27 -12.46
CA SER A 205 9.88 -0.03 -12.29
C SER A 205 8.78 0.03 -11.24
N TRP A 206 7.60 0.52 -11.62
CA TRP A 206 6.49 0.65 -10.66
C TRP A 206 5.76 -0.67 -10.43
N GLY A 207 5.65 -1.08 -9.17
CA GLY A 207 4.91 -2.26 -8.74
C GLY A 207 3.92 -1.93 -7.63
N VAL A 208 2.71 -2.50 -7.73
CA VAL A 208 1.78 -2.60 -6.60
C VAL A 208 1.71 -4.08 -6.23
N LEU A 209 2.17 -4.42 -5.03
CA LEU A 209 1.94 -5.74 -4.48
C LEU A 209 0.69 -5.67 -3.61
N LEU A 210 -0.31 -6.46 -3.96
CA LEU A 210 -1.46 -6.69 -3.10
C LEU A 210 -1.15 -7.88 -2.21
N TYR A 211 -1.22 -7.65 -0.90
CA TYR A 211 -1.35 -8.75 0.04
C TYR A 211 -2.77 -8.76 0.55
N CYS A 212 -3.39 -9.92 0.38
CA CYS A 212 -4.66 -10.27 0.96
C CYS A 212 -4.35 -11.53 1.79
N SER A 213 -4.83 -11.61 3.02
CA SER A 213 -4.84 -12.86 3.79
C SER A 213 -5.34 -14.03 2.93
N PRO A 214 -4.96 -15.29 3.23
CA PRO A 214 -5.29 -16.45 2.38
C PRO A 214 -6.78 -16.59 2.05
N SER A 215 -7.67 -16.16 2.96
CA SER A 215 -9.13 -16.10 2.77
C SER A 215 -9.56 -15.16 1.63
N SER A 216 -8.77 -14.13 1.38
CA SER A 216 -9.16 -13.00 0.55
C SER A 216 -8.65 -13.12 -0.89
N PHE A 217 -7.58 -13.87 -1.13
CA PHE A 217 -7.22 -14.31 -2.49
C PHE A 217 -8.33 -15.18 -3.12
N GLN A 218 -9.02 -15.98 -2.31
CA GLN A 218 -10.14 -16.77 -2.76
C GLN A 218 -11.35 -15.88 -3.07
N ALA A 219 -11.63 -14.88 -2.23
CA ALA A 219 -12.71 -13.90 -2.45
C ALA A 219 -12.48 -13.01 -3.69
N VAL A 220 -11.26 -12.50 -3.91
CA VAL A 220 -10.89 -11.75 -5.12
C VAL A 220 -10.95 -12.65 -6.35
N GLY A 221 -10.46 -13.89 -6.24
CA GLY A 221 -10.57 -14.89 -7.29
C GLY A 221 -12.02 -15.20 -7.67
N ASP A 222 -12.93 -15.23 -6.70
CA ASP A 222 -14.35 -15.48 -6.93
C ASP A 222 -15.12 -14.23 -7.40
N CYS A 223 -14.70 -13.02 -7.01
CA CYS A 223 -15.22 -11.75 -7.52
C CYS A 223 -14.84 -11.52 -9.00
N VAL A 224 -13.60 -11.84 -9.38
CA VAL A 224 -13.18 -11.78 -10.80
C VAL A 224 -13.94 -12.82 -11.65
N ARG A 225 -14.35 -13.95 -11.06
CA ARG A 225 -15.15 -14.99 -11.72
C ARG A 225 -16.63 -14.63 -11.86
N SER A 226 -17.17 -13.71 -11.04
CA SER A 226 -18.58 -13.30 -11.11
C SER A 226 -18.86 -12.20 -12.14
N LEU A 227 -17.81 -11.56 -12.68
CA LEU A 227 -17.93 -10.63 -13.80
C LEU A 227 -18.22 -11.38 -15.12
N PRO A 228 -19.25 -10.98 -15.90
CA PRO A 228 -19.56 -11.64 -17.16
C PRO A 228 -18.40 -11.48 -18.16
N GLY A 229 -17.74 -12.59 -18.51
CA GLY A 229 -16.80 -12.63 -19.63
C GLY A 229 -15.42 -13.25 -19.39
N HIS A 230 -15.07 -13.72 -18.19
CA HIS A 230 -13.76 -14.33 -17.94
C HIS A 230 -13.87 -15.84 -17.67
N ARG A 231 -13.55 -16.66 -18.69
CA ARG A 231 -13.43 -18.11 -18.56
C ARG A 231 -12.03 -18.51 -18.08
N ARG A 232 -12.02 -19.15 -16.90
CA ARG A 232 -11.10 -20.19 -16.35
C ARG A 232 -9.59 -20.07 -16.67
N CYS A 233 -8.81 -19.84 -15.63
CA CYS A 233 -7.41 -20.26 -15.56
C CYS A 233 -7.17 -21.17 -14.32
N PHE A 234 -6.68 -22.37 -14.63
CA PHE A 234 -5.96 -23.36 -13.80
C PHE A 234 -6.58 -23.88 -12.48
N ARG A 235 -7.21 -25.06 -12.59
CA ARG A 235 -7.19 -26.09 -11.53
C ARG A 235 -5.88 -26.87 -11.66
N ILE A 236 -5.11 -26.98 -10.59
CA ILE A 236 -4.11 -28.05 -10.44
C ILE A 236 -4.81 -29.19 -9.69
N PRO A 237 -4.94 -30.40 -10.28
CA PRO A 237 -5.63 -31.49 -9.63
C PRO A 237 -4.76 -32.19 -8.57
N ALA A 238 -5.45 -32.47 -7.44
CA ALA A 238 -5.18 -33.39 -6.32
C ALA A 238 -3.75 -33.46 -5.74
#